data_AF-A0A8B6G6A0-F1
#
_entry.id   AF-A0A8B6G6A0-F1
#
_cell.length_a   1.000
_cell.length_b   1.000
_cell.length_c   1.000
_cell.angle_alpha   90.00
_cell.angle_beta   90.00
_cell.angle_gamma   90.00
#
_symmetry.space_group_name_H-M   'P 1'
#
loop_
_entity.id
_entity.type
_entity.pdbx_description
1 polymer ?
#
loop_
_entity_poly.entity_id
_entity_poly.type
_entity_poly.pdbx_seq_one_letter_code
_entity_poly.pdbx_strand_id
1 'polypeptide(L)'
;MKPCALLSFKVGEIHFKNSYTAFITVKAKFKPQAENGEVGGDAKWKTCVRRFKLMPNPHMEEGSQDYFCLGKKHFMNELSNITQLRVILQQPSPVWKDFRIEELKLYRSAEMNKTPALPSWLIEDSGKSKKSDSVPNLEAISSSLQHLWALAEEVGAKQTERALGRYEVDGCYEINLLSYT
;
A
#
# COMPACT_ATOMS: atom_id res chain seq x y z
N MET A 1 30.14 5.96 -0.77
CA MET A 1 29.09 4.92 -0.81
C MET A 1 28.03 5.26 0.23
N LYS A 2 26.83 5.68 -0.19
CA LYS A 2 25.72 5.94 0.75
C LYS A 2 25.23 4.59 1.27
N PRO A 3 25.10 4.37 2.60
CA PRO A 3 24.45 3.16 3.08
C PRO A 3 23.03 3.18 2.54
N CYS A 4 22.72 2.21 1.69
CA CYS A 4 21.37 1.99 1.20
C CYS A 4 20.55 1.67 2.46
N ALA A 5 19.78 2.64 2.93
CA ALA A 5 18.92 2.46 4.09
C ALA A 5 18.10 1.20 3.80
N LEU A 6 18.29 0.17 4.64
CA LEU A 6 17.46 -1.02 4.61
C LEU A 6 16.05 -0.52 4.85
N LEU A 7 15.29 -0.30 3.78
CA LEU A 7 13.92 0.16 3.86
C LEU A 7 13.17 -0.87 4.69
N SER A 8 12.90 -0.48 5.94
CA SER A 8 12.10 -1.28 6.87
C SER A 8 10.77 -1.57 6.18
N PHE A 9 10.54 -2.84 5.83
CA PHE A 9 9.31 -3.24 5.19
C PHE A 9 8.21 -3.27 6.26
N LYS A 10 7.24 -2.36 6.14
CA LYS A 10 6.11 -2.22 7.07
C LYS A 10 4.80 -2.48 6.33
N VAL A 11 4.15 -3.60 6.63
CA VAL A 11 2.80 -3.89 6.12
C VAL A 11 1.79 -3.11 6.95
N GLY A 12 0.98 -2.30 6.29
CA GLY A 12 -0.07 -1.51 6.92
C GLY A 12 -1.42 -2.24 6.89
N GLU A 13 -1.77 -2.77 5.73
CA GLU A 13 -3.06 -3.41 5.50
C GLU A 13 -2.94 -4.65 4.62
N ILE A 14 -3.81 -5.61 4.87
CA ILE A 14 -3.91 -6.85 4.09
C ILE A 14 -5.34 -6.98 3.60
N HIS A 15 -5.52 -6.98 2.28
CA HIS A 15 -6.82 -7.13 1.64
C HIS A 15 -6.87 -8.48 0.94
N PHE A 16 -8.00 -9.16 1.01
CA PHE A 16 -8.21 -10.43 0.31
C PHE A 16 -9.70 -10.70 0.17
N LYS A 17 -10.04 -11.55 -0.79
CA LYS A 17 -11.38 -12.10 -0.93
C LYS A 17 -11.42 -13.47 -0.27
N ASN A 18 -12.44 -13.70 0.55
CA ASN A 18 -12.67 -15.02 1.12
C ASN A 18 -13.18 -15.98 0.03
N SER A 19 -12.84 -17.26 0.14
CA SER A 19 -13.42 -18.34 -0.63
C SER A 19 -13.63 -19.53 0.30
N TYR A 20 -14.76 -19.52 1.01
CA TYR A 20 -15.18 -20.55 1.97
C TYR A 20 -14.20 -20.83 3.12
N THR A 21 -13.37 -19.86 3.53
CA THR A 21 -12.55 -19.99 4.75
C THR A 21 -13.31 -19.43 5.96
N ALA A 22 -13.41 -20.19 7.05
CA ALA A 22 -14.13 -19.73 8.25
C ALA A 22 -13.28 -18.84 9.16
N PHE A 23 -12.01 -19.21 9.38
CA PHE A 23 -11.09 -18.45 10.22
C PHE A 23 -9.72 -18.30 9.56
N ILE A 24 -9.10 -17.14 9.79
CA ILE A 24 -7.75 -16.84 9.34
C ILE A 24 -6.85 -16.49 10.52
N THR A 25 -5.63 -17.03 10.51
CA THR A 25 -4.58 -16.69 11.47
C THR A 25 -3.35 -16.22 10.70
N VAL A 26 -2.85 -15.04 11.05
CA VAL A 26 -1.67 -14.45 10.39
C VAL A 26 -0.52 -14.43 11.39
N LYS A 27 0.59 -15.05 11.00
CA LYS A 27 1.85 -15.05 11.74
C LYS A 27 2.92 -14.35 10.93
N ALA A 28 3.82 -13.63 11.59
CA ALA A 28 4.96 -13.00 10.96
C ALA A 28 6.26 -13.37 11.66
N LYS A 29 7.33 -13.47 10.89
CA LYS A 29 8.70 -13.64 11.37
C LYS A 29 9.41 -12.30 11.20
N PHE A 30 9.89 -11.75 12.32
CA PHE A 30 10.53 -10.44 12.37
C PHE A 30 12.03 -10.58 12.16
N LYS A 31 12.65 -9.66 11.44
CA LYS A 31 14.10 -9.64 11.28
C LYS A 31 14.73 -9.49 12.67
N PRO A 32 15.70 -10.35 13.06
CA PRO A 32 16.37 -10.19 14.35
C PRO A 32 17.12 -8.87 14.31
N GLN A 33 16.81 -7.98 15.26
CA GLN A 33 17.52 -6.72 15.40
C GLN A 33 18.84 -7.03 16.09
N ALA A 34 19.95 -6.85 15.37
CA ALA A 34 21.29 -7.07 15.87
C ALA A 34 21.65 -5.96 16.86
N GLU A 35 21.11 -6.01 18.09
CA GLU A 35 21.44 -5.03 19.13
C GLU A 35 22.57 -5.51 20.05
N ASN A 36 22.90 -6.80 20.08
CA ASN A 36 24.06 -7.31 20.83
C ASN A 36 24.60 -8.58 20.17
N GLY A 37 25.65 -8.45 19.34
CA GLY A 37 26.72 -9.44 19.07
C GLY A 37 26.43 -10.93 18.83
N GLU A 38 25.19 -11.40 18.85
CA GLU A 38 24.83 -12.82 18.78
C GLU A 38 24.47 -13.16 17.33
N VAL A 39 25.45 -13.77 16.67
CA VAL A 39 25.28 -14.44 15.38
C VAL A 39 24.36 -15.64 15.58
N GLY A 40 23.16 -15.62 15.00
CA GLY A 40 22.40 -16.84 14.72
C GLY A 40 21.17 -17.12 15.58
N GLY A 41 20.47 -16.12 16.11
CA GLY A 41 19.13 -16.33 16.64
C GLY A 41 18.10 -16.57 15.53
N ASP A 42 17.52 -17.78 15.43
CA ASP A 42 16.42 -18.04 14.49
C ASP A 42 15.23 -17.13 14.81
N ALA A 43 14.82 -16.32 13.84
CA ALA A 43 13.74 -15.37 14.07
C ALA A 43 12.43 -16.12 14.39
N LYS A 44 11.86 -15.83 15.56
CA LYS A 44 10.69 -16.54 16.09
C LYS A 44 9.41 -16.08 15.39
N TRP A 45 8.53 -17.03 15.10
CA TRP A 45 7.19 -16.74 14.59
C TRP A 45 6.33 -16.07 15.67
N LYS A 46 5.83 -14.88 15.39
CA LYS A 46 4.88 -14.18 16.26
C LYS A 46 3.49 -14.19 15.61
N THR A 47 2.45 -14.36 16.42
CA THR A 47 1.07 -14.33 15.93
C THR A 47 0.58 -12.89 15.92
N CYS A 48 0.29 -12.35 14.74
CA CYS A 48 -0.15 -10.97 14.55
C CYS A 48 -1.67 -10.87 14.51
N VAL A 49 -2.35 -11.89 13.97
CA VAL A 49 -3.80 -12.03 13.97
C VAL A 49 -4.13 -13.46 14.35
N ARG A 50 -4.99 -13.67 15.35
CA ARG A 50 -5.38 -15.01 15.81
C ARG A 50 -6.85 -15.26 15.52
N ARG A 51 -7.14 -16.31 14.73
CA ARG A 51 -8.48 -16.81 14.44
C ARG A 51 -9.50 -15.71 14.14
N PHE A 52 -9.14 -14.78 13.26
CA PHE A 52 -10.07 -13.77 12.78
C PHE A 52 -11.19 -14.46 12.00
N LYS A 53 -12.43 -14.17 12.37
CA LYS A 53 -13.62 -14.85 11.86
C LYS A 53 -14.05 -14.20 10.55
N LEU A 54 -14.04 -14.97 9.47
CA LEU A 54 -14.48 -14.53 8.14
C LEU A 54 -15.92 -14.93 7.87
N MET A 55 -16.36 -16.09 8.37
CA MET A 55 -17.74 -16.55 8.22
C MET A 55 -18.46 -16.53 9.57
N PRO A 56 -19.62 -15.85 9.71
CA PRO A 56 -20.43 -15.85 10.92
C PRO A 56 -20.80 -17.26 11.39
N ASN A 57 -21.12 -18.15 10.46
CA ASN A 57 -21.33 -19.56 10.72
C ASN A 57 -20.50 -20.40 9.73
N PRO A 58 -19.54 -21.22 10.20
CA PRO A 58 -18.69 -22.03 9.32
C PRO A 58 -19.45 -23.00 8.40
N HIS A 59 -20.68 -23.38 8.76
CA HIS A 59 -21.50 -24.32 7.99
C HIS A 59 -22.40 -23.65 6.94
N MET A 60 -22.47 -22.31 6.91
CA MET A 60 -23.32 -21.54 5.99
C MET A 60 -22.47 -20.80 4.98
N GLU A 61 -23.02 -20.43 3.82
CA GLU A 61 -22.29 -19.72 2.77
C GLU A 61 -22.08 -18.22 3.08
N GLU A 62 -22.76 -17.68 4.10
CA GLU A 62 -22.68 -16.26 4.46
C GLU A 62 -21.25 -15.83 4.80
N GLY A 63 -20.77 -14.76 4.15
CA GLY A 63 -19.40 -14.24 4.32
C GLY A 63 -18.32 -15.06 3.60
N SER A 64 -18.67 -16.13 2.88
CA SER A 64 -17.70 -17.01 2.20
C SER A 64 -17.03 -16.38 0.99
N GLN A 65 -17.66 -15.37 0.37
CA GLN A 65 -17.19 -14.68 -0.86
C GLN A 65 -16.90 -13.18 -0.64
N ASP A 66 -16.92 -12.74 0.62
CA ASP A 66 -16.78 -11.33 0.96
C ASP A 66 -15.31 -10.87 0.90
N TYR A 67 -15.14 -9.57 0.68
CA TYR A 67 -13.85 -8.90 0.75
C TYR A 67 -13.54 -8.47 2.18
N PHE A 68 -12.35 -8.83 2.67
CA PHE A 68 -11.88 -8.50 4.01
C PHE A 68 -10.64 -7.62 3.95
N CYS A 69 -10.61 -6.62 4.84
CA CYS A 69 -9.50 -5.70 5.00
C CYS A 69 -8.99 -5.77 6.45
N LEU A 70 -7.83 -6.40 6.64
CA LEU A 70 -7.12 -6.40 7.92
C LEU A 70 -6.25 -5.15 8.00
N GLY A 71 -6.75 -4.11 8.68
CA GLY A 71 -5.98 -2.93 9.06
C GLY A 71 -5.34 -3.03 10.45
N LYS A 72 -4.67 -1.95 10.88
CA LYS A 72 -3.92 -1.84 12.15
C LYS A 72 -4.69 -2.34 13.38
N LYS A 73 -6.01 -2.08 13.45
CA LYS A 73 -6.87 -2.46 14.57
C LYS A 73 -6.97 -3.98 14.78
N HIS A 74 -6.77 -4.76 13.72
CA HIS A 74 -6.85 -6.21 13.78
C HIS A 74 -5.51 -6.86 14.14
N PHE A 75 -4.41 -6.13 14.03
CA PHE A 75 -3.07 -6.64 14.32
C PHE A 75 -2.72 -6.40 15.80
N MET A 76 -2.31 -7.47 16.49
CA MET A 76 -1.80 -7.39 17.86
C MET A 76 -0.39 -6.79 17.92
N ASN A 77 0.35 -6.85 16.82
CA ASN A 77 1.70 -6.33 16.70
C ASN A 77 1.85 -5.65 15.35
N GLU A 78 2.59 -4.55 15.33
CA GLU A 78 2.91 -3.87 14.09
C GLU A 78 3.78 -4.76 13.19
N LEU A 79 3.39 -4.89 11.92
CA LEU A 79 4.10 -5.70 10.93
C LEU A 79 5.29 -4.93 10.32
N SER A 80 6.18 -4.42 11.16
CA SER A 80 7.42 -3.74 10.75
C SER A 80 8.60 -4.71 10.71
N ASN A 81 9.52 -4.54 9.77
CA ASN A 81 10.73 -5.38 9.62
C ASN A 81 10.43 -6.88 9.48
N ILE A 82 9.29 -7.25 8.90
CA ILE A 82 8.95 -8.67 8.71
C ILE A 82 9.78 -9.25 7.56
N THR A 83 10.28 -10.47 7.74
CA THR A 83 10.99 -11.23 6.71
C THR A 83 10.07 -12.25 6.05
N GLN A 84 9.15 -12.84 6.81
CA GLN A 84 8.19 -13.82 6.29
C GLN A 84 6.81 -13.61 6.90
N LEU A 85 5.78 -13.88 6.10
CA LEU A 85 4.37 -13.88 6.49
C LEU A 85 3.81 -15.29 6.26
N ARG A 86 3.08 -15.82 7.24
CA ARG A 86 2.37 -17.09 7.15
C ARG A 86 0.89 -16.83 7.40
N VAL A 87 0.09 -17.11 6.39
CA VAL A 87 -1.36 -17.07 6.48
C VAL A 87 -1.86 -18.50 6.66
N ILE A 88 -2.59 -18.75 7.73
CA ILE A 88 -3.13 -20.07 8.08
C ILE A 88 -4.65 -19.98 7.94
N LEU A 89 -5.19 -20.75 7.01
CA LEU A 89 -6.62 -20.84 6.75
C LEU A 89 -7.19 -22.02 7.54
N GLN A 90 -8.34 -21.83 8.18
CA GLN A 90 -9.02 -22.87 8.95
C GLN A 90 -10.49 -22.92 8.56
N GLN A 91 -10.95 -24.12 8.23
CA GLN A 91 -12.35 -24.40 7.94
C GLN A 91 -12.78 -25.64 8.75
N PRO A 92 -13.51 -25.46 9.87
CA PRO A 92 -13.96 -26.58 10.69
C PRO A 92 -15.14 -27.33 10.10
N SER A 93 -15.86 -26.76 9.12
CA SER A 93 -16.98 -27.42 8.47
C SER A 93 -16.48 -28.44 7.42
N PRO A 94 -16.97 -29.69 7.45
CA PRO A 94 -16.62 -30.69 6.44
C PRO A 94 -17.32 -30.48 5.09
N VAL A 95 -18.28 -29.54 5.03
CA VAL A 95 -19.06 -29.23 3.82
C VAL A 95 -18.16 -28.61 2.74
N TRP A 96 -17.19 -27.79 3.15
CA TRP A 96 -16.32 -27.04 2.25
C TRP A 96 -15.00 -27.78 2.04
N LYS A 97 -14.94 -28.60 0.99
CA LYS A 97 -13.74 -29.37 0.64
C LYS A 97 -12.62 -28.49 0.10
N ASP A 98 -13.01 -27.49 -0.69
CA ASP A 98 -12.10 -26.49 -1.25
C ASP A 98 -12.34 -25.16 -0.57
N PHE A 99 -11.36 -24.72 0.21
CA PHE A 99 -11.36 -23.39 0.83
C PHE A 99 -10.02 -22.72 0.57
N ARG A 100 -10.07 -21.42 0.25
CA ARG A 100 -8.90 -20.61 -0.04
C ARG A 100 -9.17 -19.13 0.24
N ILE A 101 -8.17 -18.31 -0.04
CA ILE A 101 -8.33 -16.87 -0.19
C ILE A 101 -7.91 -16.49 -1.61
N GLU A 102 -8.57 -15.49 -2.16
CA GLU A 102 -8.30 -14.96 -3.50
C GLU A 102 -7.85 -13.50 -3.38
N GLU A 103 -7.20 -12.99 -4.43
CA GLU A 103 -6.83 -11.57 -4.55
C GLU A 103 -6.07 -10.99 -3.33
N LEU A 104 -5.16 -11.76 -2.74
CA LEU A 104 -4.36 -11.31 -1.61
C LEU A 104 -3.47 -10.12 -2.01
N LYS A 105 -3.72 -8.96 -1.41
CA LYS A 105 -2.98 -7.71 -1.61
C LYS A 105 -2.42 -7.23 -0.28
N LEU A 106 -1.14 -6.86 -0.28
CA LEU A 106 -0.44 -6.32 0.87
C LEU A 106 -0.10 -4.86 0.61
N TYR A 107 -0.63 -3.97 1.42
CA TYR A 107 -0.38 -2.54 1.30
C TYR A 107 0.63 -2.09 2.35
N ARG A 108 1.62 -1.31 1.93
CA ARG A 108 2.57 -0.67 2.84
C ARG A 108 1.85 0.36 3.70
N SER A 109 2.20 0.44 4.99
CA SER A 109 1.64 1.48 5.86
C SER A 109 2.03 2.86 5.35
N ALA A 110 1.05 3.73 5.11
CA ALA A 110 1.24 5.07 4.54
C ALA A 110 1.93 6.10 5.46
N GLU A 111 2.45 5.68 6.61
CA GLU A 111 3.04 6.59 7.61
C GLU A 111 4.36 7.27 7.19
N MET A 112 4.85 7.06 5.97
CA MET A 112 6.04 7.76 5.45
C MET A 112 5.74 8.91 4.48
N ASN A 113 4.47 9.21 4.17
CA ASN A 113 4.14 10.41 3.44
C ASN A 113 3.38 11.34 4.39
N LYS A 114 4.11 12.15 5.16
CA LYS A 114 3.65 13.52 5.35
C LYS A 114 3.44 14.03 3.93
N THR A 115 2.20 14.06 3.48
CA THR A 115 1.85 14.86 2.31
C THR A 115 2.51 16.21 2.52
N PRO A 116 3.14 16.83 1.51
CA PRO A 116 3.42 18.25 1.61
C PRO A 116 2.09 18.88 2.04
N ALA A 117 2.08 19.49 3.22
CA ALA A 117 0.86 20.02 3.81
C ALA A 117 0.15 20.78 2.70
N LEU A 118 -1.08 20.35 2.36
CA LEU A 118 -1.86 21.07 1.38
C LEU A 118 -1.88 22.53 1.85
N PRO A 119 -1.59 23.49 0.96
CA PRO A 119 -1.53 24.88 1.35
C PRO A 119 -2.85 25.25 2.04
N SER A 120 -2.77 26.02 3.13
CA SER A 120 -3.88 26.23 4.07
C SER A 120 -5.19 26.69 3.41
N TRP A 121 -5.12 27.36 2.26
CA TRP A 121 -6.28 27.81 1.48
C TRP A 121 -7.16 26.68 0.95
N LEU A 122 -6.65 25.45 0.80
CA LEU A 122 -7.42 24.30 0.32
C LEU A 122 -8.07 23.49 1.48
N ILE A 123 -7.62 23.70 2.71
CA ILE A 123 -8.09 22.98 3.90
C ILE A 123 -9.28 23.70 4.56
N GLU A 124 -9.42 25.00 4.32
CA GLU A 124 -10.51 25.83 4.85
C GLU A 124 -11.80 25.71 4.01
N ASP A 125 -12.46 24.55 4.03
CA ASP A 125 -13.90 24.52 3.69
C ASP A 125 -14.72 23.53 4.53
N SER A 126 -14.22 23.16 5.72
CA SER A 126 -15.00 22.38 6.69
C SER A 126 -15.10 23.08 8.04
N GLY A 127 -15.97 24.09 8.07
CA GLY A 127 -16.61 24.52 9.31
C GLY A 127 -16.01 25.77 9.95
N LYS A 128 -16.57 26.93 9.60
CA LYS A 128 -17.02 27.94 10.55
C LYS A 128 -17.84 29.00 9.83
N SER A 129 -19.15 28.96 10.07
CA SER A 129 -20.06 30.07 9.85
C SER A 129 -19.59 31.29 10.66
N LYS A 130 -18.93 32.24 10.01
CA LYS A 130 -18.86 33.63 10.46
C LYS A 130 -19.13 34.54 9.27
N LYS A 131 -20.22 35.30 9.38
CA LYS A 131 -20.51 36.45 8.52
C LYS A 131 -19.33 37.43 8.62
N SER A 132 -18.61 37.64 7.53
CA SER A 132 -17.85 38.85 7.27
C SER A 132 -17.88 39.10 5.77
N ASP A 133 -18.39 40.27 5.40
CA ASP A 133 -18.42 40.79 4.04
C ASP A 133 -17.01 40.84 3.45
N SER A 134 -16.74 39.94 2.52
CA SER A 134 -15.87 40.13 1.36
C SER A 134 -15.82 38.81 0.62
N VAL A 135 -16.73 38.66 -0.34
CA VAL A 135 -16.61 37.60 -1.34
C VAL A 135 -15.19 37.71 -1.94
N PRO A 136 -14.36 36.65 -1.89
CA PRO A 136 -13.05 36.72 -2.51
C PRO A 136 -13.24 37.05 -3.99
N ASN A 137 -12.54 38.07 -4.47
CA ASN A 137 -12.74 38.62 -5.81
C ASN A 137 -12.63 37.50 -6.85
N LEU A 138 -13.78 37.13 -7.43
CA LEU A 138 -13.88 36.01 -8.38
C LEU A 138 -12.96 36.22 -9.59
N GLU A 139 -12.71 37.49 -9.94
CA GLU A 139 -11.78 37.87 -11.02
C GLU A 139 -10.30 37.71 -10.64
N ALA A 140 -9.96 37.85 -9.36
CA ALA A 140 -8.59 37.59 -8.90
C ALA A 140 -8.28 36.09 -8.94
N ILE A 141 -9.28 35.26 -8.60
CA ILE A 141 -9.16 33.79 -8.67
C ILE A 141 -9.11 33.34 -10.13
N SER A 142 -10.00 33.86 -10.99
CA SER A 142 -10.04 33.51 -12.41
C SER A 142 -8.74 33.89 -13.11
N SER A 143 -8.24 35.11 -12.89
CA SER A 143 -7.00 35.60 -13.50
C SER A 143 -5.77 34.80 -13.07
N SER A 144 -5.68 34.41 -11.79
CA SER A 144 -4.58 33.57 -11.30
C SER A 144 -4.61 32.18 -11.95
N LEU A 145 -5.79 31.58 -12.07
CA LEU A 145 -5.97 30.26 -12.67
C LEU A 145 -5.70 30.28 -14.18
N GLN A 146 -6.17 31.33 -14.87
CA GLN A 146 -5.87 31.58 -16.28
C GLN A 146 -4.37 31.82 -16.51
N HIS A 147 -3.69 32.55 -15.62
CA HIS A 147 -2.25 32.76 -15.71
C HIS A 147 -1.47 31.44 -15.54
N LEU A 148 -1.87 30.61 -14.58
CA LEU A 148 -1.31 29.27 -14.38
C LEU A 148 -1.51 28.38 -15.62
N TRP A 149 -2.71 28.40 -16.21
CA TRP A 149 -3.01 27.67 -17.44
C TRP A 149 -2.15 28.17 -18.61
N ALA A 150 -2.02 29.49 -18.77
CA ALA A 150 -1.19 30.08 -19.83
C ALA A 150 0.28 29.65 -19.71
N LEU A 151 0.82 29.61 -18.49
CA LEU A 151 2.19 29.11 -18.26
C LEU A 151 2.32 27.61 -18.55
N ALA A 152 1.33 26.80 -18.18
CA ALA A 152 1.33 25.36 -18.47
C ALA A 152 1.25 25.07 -19.97
N GLU A 153 0.43 25.84 -20.70
CA GLU A 153 0.32 25.77 -22.15
C GLU A 153 1.63 26.19 -22.82
N GLU A 154 2.26 27.26 -22.34
CA GLU A 154 3.55 27.73 -22.85
C GLU A 154 4.69 26.72 -22.57
N VAL A 155 4.69 26.10 -21.40
CA VAL A 155 5.62 25.01 -21.05
C VAL A 155 5.37 23.78 -21.93
N GLY A 156 4.11 23.42 -22.18
CA GLY A 156 3.74 22.33 -23.08
C GLY A 156 4.13 22.60 -24.54
N ALA A 157 3.92 23.81 -25.03
CA ALA A 157 4.29 24.23 -26.38
C ALA A 157 5.82 24.33 -26.57
N LYS A 158 6.57 24.64 -25.51
CA LYS A 158 8.05 24.65 -25.50
C LYS A 158 8.66 23.30 -25.17
N GLN A 159 7.85 22.33 -24.75
CA GLN A 159 8.27 20.94 -24.58
C GLN A 159 8.45 20.32 -25.97
N THR A 160 9.66 20.46 -26.52
CA THR A 160 10.12 19.57 -27.58
C THR A 160 9.93 18.12 -27.13
N GLU A 161 9.51 17.23 -28.03
CA GLU A 161 9.26 15.79 -27.82
C GLU A 161 10.52 14.98 -27.40
N ARG A 162 11.51 15.61 -26.77
CA ARG A 162 12.62 14.90 -26.16
C ARG A 162 12.25 14.55 -24.73
N ALA A 163 11.80 13.30 -24.57
CA ALA A 163 11.59 12.70 -23.26
C ALA A 163 12.81 12.97 -22.37
N LEU A 164 12.62 13.76 -21.31
CA LEU A 164 13.52 13.84 -20.17
C LEU A 164 13.59 12.44 -19.53
N GLY A 165 14.50 11.59 -20.03
CA GLY A 165 14.69 10.25 -19.47
C GLY A 165 15.17 9.14 -20.40
N ARG A 166 15.51 9.38 -21.68
CA ARG A 166 16.24 8.39 -22.48
C ARG A 166 17.62 8.90 -22.84
N TYR A 167 18.61 8.39 -22.12
CA TYR A 167 19.98 8.35 -22.61
C TYR A 167 19.98 7.48 -23.87
N GLU A 168 20.19 8.08 -25.04
CA GLU A 168 20.67 7.34 -26.21
C GLU A 168 22.08 6.85 -25.86
N VAL A 169 22.17 5.59 -25.47
CA VAL A 169 23.44 4.87 -25.48
C VAL A 169 23.60 4.39 -26.91
N ASP A 170 24.49 5.05 -27.65
CA ASP A 170 24.94 4.59 -28.97
C ASP A 170 25.48 3.16 -28.86
N GLY A 171 24.88 2.27 -29.65
CA GLY A 171 25.52 1.03 -30.10
C GLY A 171 25.52 -0.15 -29.12
N CYS A 172 24.99 -1.27 -29.62
CA CYS A 172 25.21 -2.65 -29.15
C CYS A 172 24.25 -3.18 -28.06
N TYR A 173 23.05 -3.58 -28.49
CA TYR A 173 22.50 -4.86 -28.05
C TYR A 173 22.25 -5.73 -29.27
N GLU A 174 23.17 -6.66 -29.51
CA GLU A 174 22.97 -7.74 -30.46
C GLU A 174 21.97 -8.74 -29.85
N ILE A 175 20.82 -8.87 -30.49
CA ILE A 175 19.76 -9.79 -30.10
C ILE A 175 20.21 -11.18 -30.55
N ASN A 176 20.85 -11.96 -29.67
CA ASN A 176 21.08 -13.38 -29.95
C ASN A 176 19.79 -14.17 -29.72
N LEU A 177 18.94 -14.12 -30.75
CA LEU A 177 17.91 -15.09 -31.05
C LEU A 177 18.60 -16.35 -31.60
N LEU A 178 19.01 -17.26 -30.71
CA LEU A 178 19.38 -18.61 -31.13
C LEU A 178 18.51 -19.64 -30.43
N SER A 179 17.55 -20.07 -31.22
CA SER A 179 16.76 -21.28 -31.15
C SER A 179 17.58 -22.55 -30.95
N TYR A 180 17.00 -23.47 -30.19
CA TYR A 180 17.03 -24.94 -30.29
C TYR A 180 18.35 -25.64 -30.63
N THR A 181 18.83 -26.39 -29.63
CA THR A 181 19.04 -27.84 -29.78
C THR A 181 18.39 -28.55 -28.60
#